data_AF-A0A927QPL1-F1
#
_entry.id   AF-A0A927QPL1-F1
#
_cell.length_a   1.000
_cell.length_b   1.000
_cell.length_c   1.000
_cell.angle_alpha   90.00
_cell.angle_beta   90.00
_cell.angle_gamma   90.00
#
_symmetry.space_group_name_H-M   'P 1'
#
loop_
_entity.id
_entity.type
_entity.pdbx_description
1 polymer ?
#
loop_
_entity_poly.entity_id
_entity_poly.type
_entity_poly.pdbx_seq_one_letter_code
_entity_poly.pdbx_strand_id
1 'polypeptide(L)'
;MKRIFSLLIIALMAISIIACGSSQNNASDNPLKGVVTPSPQSTPTDAPATPKPAETKAPEAPPKPDEKAPAETPKPEETKAPAETPTPAPAATKAPEEKPNVEEAKAEAPKPAETAAPAPSKAPEATPAPEKPEVSASGKKVLMVGRENAQEDQLVADRLKALGFKVTNMADRDFTVGETKGYDLLYFSQTTNSKILKEGVMKEVAIPTVYVKNHGMYYLGLSSIEENANVFNVKSIDIVDGKHKVAGGLSGTVDIYKETNSKIGIGYGLPGKEAKVIATAPGDKDKAAIYYYDKGSKADNGYEVKARTSFFFLNNGLHENTTDNGWKLLDNLALWTLQNG
;
A
#
# COMPACT_ATOMS: atom_id res chain seq x y z
N MET A 1 -10.08 51.30 -20.71
CA MET A 1 -10.32 50.78 -22.09
C MET A 1 -10.98 49.41 -21.96
N LYS A 2 -12.32 49.36 -21.85
CA LYS A 2 -13.25 48.72 -22.82
C LYS A 2 -12.76 47.31 -23.24
N ARG A 3 -13.23 46.21 -22.63
CA ARG A 3 -14.47 45.45 -22.97
C ARG A 3 -14.79 45.46 -24.47
N ILE A 4 -15.12 44.27 -25.00
CA ILE A 4 -15.65 43.92 -26.35
C ILE A 4 -14.64 43.11 -27.17
N PHE A 5 -14.84 41.79 -27.25
CA PHE A 5 -15.15 41.13 -28.54
C PHE A 5 -15.69 39.72 -28.25
N SER A 6 -17.00 39.59 -28.42
CA SER A 6 -17.74 38.34 -28.47
C SER A 6 -17.88 37.89 -29.93
N LEU A 7 -18.02 36.57 -30.12
CA LEU A 7 -18.85 35.87 -31.12
C LEU A 7 -18.35 35.70 -32.57
N LEU A 8 -18.82 34.58 -33.14
CA LEU A 8 -18.72 34.00 -34.50
C LEU A 8 -17.59 32.96 -34.61
N ILE A 9 -17.88 31.64 -34.66
CA ILE A 9 -18.48 30.96 -35.82
C ILE A 9 -19.37 29.77 -35.38
N ILE A 10 -20.65 29.82 -35.74
CA ILE A 10 -21.56 28.68 -35.87
C ILE A 10 -22.14 28.74 -37.30
N ALA A 11 -22.33 27.55 -37.88
CA ALA A 11 -23.17 27.20 -39.04
C ALA A 11 -22.50 27.07 -40.43
N LEU A 12 -22.45 25.82 -40.90
CA LEU A 12 -22.97 25.31 -42.19
C LEU A 12 -22.67 23.79 -42.23
N MET A 13 -23.50 22.85 -42.69
CA MET A 13 -24.89 22.82 -43.15
C MET A 13 -25.27 21.32 -43.25
N ALA A 14 -26.55 21.02 -43.07
CA ALA A 14 -27.14 19.70 -43.22
C ALA A 14 -27.34 19.28 -44.70
N ILE A 15 -27.71 18.00 -44.86
CA ILE A 15 -28.53 17.35 -45.92
C ILE A 15 -27.78 16.24 -46.67
N SER A 16 -28.20 15.00 -46.42
CA SER A 16 -28.71 14.06 -47.44
C SER A 16 -29.37 12.85 -46.78
N ILE A 17 -30.65 12.67 -47.06
CA ILE A 17 -31.54 11.60 -46.62
C ILE A 17 -31.69 10.60 -47.78
N ILE A 18 -32.13 9.37 -47.47
CA ILE A 18 -32.88 8.41 -48.29
C ILE A 18 -32.05 7.32 -48.97
N ALA A 19 -32.19 6.07 -48.49
CA ALA A 19 -32.79 4.99 -49.28
C ALA A 19 -33.10 3.77 -48.39
N CYS A 20 -34.40 3.49 -48.24
CA CYS A 20 -34.91 2.16 -47.92
C CYS A 20 -34.69 1.23 -49.12
N GLY A 21 -34.31 -0.01 -48.89
CA GLY A 21 -34.29 -1.08 -49.88
C GLY A 21 -34.70 -2.39 -49.23
N SER A 22 -35.92 -2.83 -49.52
CA SER A 22 -36.55 -4.05 -49.03
C SER A 22 -36.39 -5.21 -50.02
N SER A 23 -36.25 -6.41 -49.46
CA SER A 23 -36.73 -7.71 -49.97
C SER A 23 -36.01 -8.37 -51.15
N GLN A 24 -35.44 -9.55 -50.88
CA GLN A 24 -35.70 -10.74 -51.70
C GLN A 24 -35.70 -12.00 -50.84
N ASN A 25 -36.78 -12.77 -51.00
CA ASN A 25 -37.05 -14.09 -50.45
C ASN A 25 -36.06 -15.12 -51.02
N ASN A 26 -35.78 -16.17 -50.23
CA ASN A 26 -35.88 -17.53 -50.74
C ASN A 26 -36.23 -18.50 -49.60
N ALA A 27 -37.32 -19.22 -49.84
CA ALA A 27 -37.85 -20.27 -48.99
C ALA A 27 -37.08 -21.58 -49.22
N SER A 28 -37.07 -22.42 -48.19
CA SER A 28 -37.03 -23.88 -48.35
C SER A 28 -37.88 -24.50 -47.25
N ASP A 29 -38.70 -25.43 -47.70
CA ASP A 29 -39.83 -26.08 -47.04
C ASP A 29 -39.46 -26.90 -45.79
N ASN A 30 -40.33 -26.94 -44.78
CA ASN A 30 -41.33 -28.02 -44.57
C ASN A 30 -41.93 -27.94 -43.13
N PRO A 31 -43.18 -28.40 -42.88
CA PRO A 31 -44.02 -27.93 -41.78
C PRO A 31 -44.15 -28.95 -40.64
N LEU A 32 -44.53 -28.47 -39.45
CA LEU A 32 -45.37 -29.24 -38.53
C LEU A 32 -46.51 -28.37 -37.98
N LYS A 33 -47.71 -28.91 -38.17
CA LYS A 33 -49.04 -28.45 -37.74
C LYS A 33 -49.14 -28.38 -36.22
N GLY A 34 -49.98 -27.49 -35.69
CA GLY A 34 -50.42 -27.59 -34.30
C GLY A 34 -51.31 -26.47 -33.76
N VAL A 35 -52.56 -26.42 -34.24
CA VAL A 35 -53.79 -26.04 -33.49
C VAL A 35 -53.98 -24.58 -33.02
N VAL A 36 -55.11 -24.03 -33.48
CA VAL A 36 -55.76 -22.76 -33.11
C VAL A 36 -56.83 -23.03 -32.04
N THR A 37 -57.01 -22.16 -31.04
CA THR A 37 -58.33 -21.64 -30.56
C THR A 37 -58.16 -20.57 -29.45
N PRO A 38 -59.16 -19.69 -29.21
CA PRO A 38 -58.94 -18.28 -28.83
C PRO A 38 -59.54 -17.82 -27.47
N SER A 39 -59.08 -16.63 -27.02
CA SER A 39 -59.75 -15.59 -26.18
C SER A 39 -60.13 -15.93 -24.72
N PRO A 40 -60.28 -14.95 -23.78
CA PRO A 40 -60.87 -13.61 -24.00
C PRO A 40 -60.17 -12.39 -23.36
N GLN A 41 -60.63 -11.23 -23.84
CA GLN A 41 -60.45 -9.87 -23.32
C GLN A 41 -60.50 -9.73 -21.80
N SER A 42 -59.65 -8.86 -21.27
CA SER A 42 -59.90 -8.08 -20.07
C SER A 42 -59.60 -6.60 -20.34
N THR A 43 -60.49 -5.77 -19.80
CA THR A 43 -60.72 -4.33 -19.99
C THR A 43 -59.57 -3.43 -19.49
N PRO A 44 -59.45 -2.19 -20.00
CA PRO A 44 -58.48 -1.22 -19.49
C PRO A 44 -58.97 -0.61 -18.17
N THR A 45 -58.17 -0.73 -17.12
CA THR A 45 -58.40 -0.05 -15.83
C THR A 45 -57.84 1.37 -15.90
N ASP A 46 -58.67 2.33 -15.53
CA ASP A 46 -58.37 3.76 -15.42
C ASP A 46 -57.11 4.05 -14.58
N ALA A 47 -56.28 4.94 -15.12
CA ALA A 47 -55.13 5.52 -14.45
C ALA A 47 -55.57 6.67 -13.52
N PRO A 48 -55.11 6.74 -12.26
CA PRO A 48 -55.27 7.93 -11.45
C PRO A 48 -54.27 9.00 -11.89
N ALA A 49 -54.79 10.21 -12.14
CA ALA A 49 -54.03 11.41 -12.44
C ALA A 49 -53.01 11.74 -11.34
N THR A 50 -51.79 12.07 -11.78
CA THR A 50 -50.70 12.62 -10.99
C THR A 50 -51.07 14.01 -10.43
N PRO A 51 -50.90 14.26 -9.11
CA PRO A 51 -50.99 15.62 -8.59
C PRO A 51 -49.70 16.39 -8.93
N LYS A 52 -49.92 17.59 -9.48
CA LYS A 52 -48.92 18.64 -9.74
C LYS A 52 -48.15 19.00 -8.45
N PRO A 53 -46.81 19.09 -8.47
CA PRO A 53 -46.06 19.54 -7.29
C PRO A 53 -46.39 20.99 -6.92
N ALA A 54 -46.66 21.22 -5.64
CA ALA A 54 -46.77 22.55 -5.06
C ALA A 54 -45.37 23.19 -4.97
N GLU A 55 -45.26 24.44 -5.43
CA GLU A 55 -44.07 25.27 -5.30
C GLU A 55 -43.76 25.48 -3.81
N THR A 56 -42.68 24.85 -3.34
CA THR A 56 -42.17 25.08 -1.99
C THR A 56 -41.14 26.19 -2.07
N LYS A 57 -41.39 27.27 -1.31
CA LYS A 57 -40.49 28.42 -1.11
C LYS A 57 -39.09 27.92 -0.71
N ALA A 58 -38.05 28.45 -1.36
CA ALA A 58 -36.66 28.19 -1.02
C ALA A 58 -36.38 28.55 0.45
N PRO A 59 -35.60 27.74 1.21
CA PRO A 59 -35.11 28.13 2.51
C PRO A 59 -34.18 29.34 2.38
N GLU A 60 -34.42 30.34 3.22
CA GLU A 60 -33.59 31.52 3.38
C GLU A 60 -32.16 31.09 3.77
N ALA A 61 -31.15 31.68 3.13
CA ALA A 61 -29.75 31.36 3.38
C ALA A 61 -29.40 31.67 4.85
N PRO A 62 -28.63 30.82 5.54
CA PRO A 62 -28.16 31.11 6.89
C PRO A 62 -27.30 32.39 6.88
N PRO A 63 -27.36 33.21 7.94
CA PRO A 63 -26.56 34.44 8.01
C PRO A 63 -25.08 34.11 7.92
N LYS A 64 -24.37 34.93 7.15
CA LYS A 64 -22.91 34.91 6.98
C LYS A 64 -22.25 34.99 8.37
N PRO A 65 -21.26 34.14 8.70
CA PRO A 65 -20.53 34.30 9.96
C PRO A 65 -19.88 35.68 10.00
N ASP A 66 -20.09 36.41 11.09
CA ASP A 66 -19.40 37.65 11.36
C ASP A 66 -17.88 37.43 11.30
N GLU A 67 -17.24 38.16 10.40
CA GLU A 67 -15.79 38.21 10.24
C GLU A 67 -15.20 38.90 11.47
N LYS A 68 -14.96 38.10 12.53
CA LYS A 68 -14.20 38.56 13.68
C LYS A 68 -12.75 38.76 13.21
N ALA A 69 -12.33 40.01 13.19
CA ALA A 69 -10.97 40.43 12.89
C ALA A 69 -9.94 39.52 13.60
N PRO A 70 -8.84 39.13 12.93
CA PRO A 70 -7.77 38.38 13.58
C PRO A 70 -7.23 39.20 14.76
N ALA A 71 -7.18 38.58 15.94
CA ALA A 71 -6.38 39.11 17.03
C ALA A 71 -4.92 39.23 16.55
N GLU A 72 -4.33 40.41 16.75
CA GLU A 72 -2.93 40.68 16.45
C GLU A 72 -2.04 39.65 17.17
N THR A 73 -1.32 38.85 16.39
CA THR A 73 -0.17 38.08 16.87
C THR A 73 0.85 39.04 17.49
N PRO A 74 1.33 38.81 18.73
CA PRO A 74 2.47 39.56 19.23
C PRO A 74 3.71 39.23 18.39
N LYS A 75 4.37 40.29 17.93
CA LYS A 75 5.66 40.33 17.24
C LYS A 75 6.69 39.44 17.97
N PRO A 76 7.46 38.59 17.27
CA PRO A 76 8.59 37.91 17.88
C PRO A 76 9.63 38.93 18.37
N GLU A 77 10.03 38.84 19.63
CA GLU A 77 11.19 39.55 20.14
C GLU A 77 12.45 39.11 19.39
N GLU A 78 13.18 40.08 18.84
CA GLU A 78 14.51 39.90 18.28
C GLU A 78 15.46 39.41 19.38
N THR A 79 15.72 38.11 19.42
CA THR A 79 16.82 37.58 20.20
C THR A 79 18.11 37.75 19.40
N LYS A 80 19.00 38.57 19.93
CA LYS A 80 20.35 38.86 19.40
C LYS A 80 21.14 37.57 19.13
N ALA A 81 21.84 37.58 18.01
CA ALA A 81 22.82 36.58 17.60
C ALA A 81 23.86 36.29 18.70
N PRO A 82 24.18 35.01 18.98
CA PRO A 82 25.41 34.65 19.67
C PRO A 82 26.60 34.82 18.72
N ALA A 83 27.64 35.48 19.22
CA ALA A 83 28.89 35.74 18.52
C ALA A 83 29.59 34.45 18.06
N GLU A 84 30.20 34.53 16.88
CA GLU A 84 31.04 33.51 16.26
C GLU A 84 32.21 33.15 17.19
N THR A 85 32.38 31.85 17.45
CA THR A 85 33.60 31.31 18.06
C THR A 85 34.47 30.74 16.94
N PRO A 86 35.76 31.09 16.84
CA PRO A 86 36.59 30.75 15.70
C PRO A 86 36.97 29.26 15.63
N THR A 87 36.80 28.70 14.43
CA THR A 87 37.34 27.41 13.96
C THR A 87 38.87 27.41 13.96
N PRO A 88 39.55 26.40 14.54
CA PRO A 88 40.97 26.18 14.27
C PRO A 88 41.16 25.45 12.93
N ALA A 89 41.97 26.07 12.05
CA ALA A 89 42.46 25.52 10.79
C ALA A 89 43.64 24.53 11.01
N PRO A 90 44.01 23.72 10.00
CA PRO A 90 44.63 22.40 10.17
C PRO A 90 46.16 22.44 10.27
N ALA A 91 46.73 21.54 11.08
CA ALA A 91 48.17 21.31 11.13
C ALA A 91 48.61 20.31 10.03
N ALA A 92 49.71 20.67 9.38
CA ALA A 92 50.23 20.08 8.16
C ALA A 92 50.97 18.75 8.34
N THR A 93 51.00 18.03 7.22
CA THR A 93 51.69 16.79 6.88
C THR A 93 53.23 16.89 7.00
N LYS A 94 53.88 15.85 7.53
CA LYS A 94 55.22 15.40 7.10
C LYS A 94 55.31 13.86 7.19
N ALA A 95 55.85 13.26 6.12
CA ALA A 95 56.31 11.88 6.00
C ALA A 95 57.86 11.92 5.79
N PRO A 96 58.56 10.79 5.51
CA PRO A 96 58.78 9.57 6.30
C PRO A 96 60.30 9.22 6.41
N GLU A 97 60.60 8.03 6.95
CA GLU A 97 61.84 7.20 6.89
C GLU A 97 62.54 6.92 8.24
N GLU A 98 62.55 5.64 8.67
CA GLU A 98 63.76 4.80 8.73
C GLU A 98 63.44 3.35 9.19
N LYS A 99 64.15 2.38 8.60
CA LYS A 99 64.18 0.95 8.95
C LYS A 99 64.80 0.71 10.33
N PRO A 100 64.56 -0.45 10.96
CA PRO A 100 65.66 -1.42 11.12
C PRO A 100 65.19 -2.86 10.86
N ASN A 101 65.90 -3.64 10.06
CA ASN A 101 67.07 -4.48 10.37
C ASN A 101 66.71 -5.81 11.03
N VAL A 102 67.18 -6.88 10.39
CA VAL A 102 67.05 -8.30 10.72
C VAL A 102 68.23 -8.68 11.60
N GLU A 103 68.01 -9.45 12.66
CA GLU A 103 69.08 -10.25 13.27
C GLU A 103 68.54 -11.61 13.75
N GLU A 104 69.30 -12.64 13.41
CA GLU A 104 69.02 -14.07 13.48
C GLU A 104 69.30 -14.69 14.86
N ALA A 105 68.48 -15.70 15.16
CA ALA A 105 68.81 -17.01 15.74
C ALA A 105 69.61 -17.14 17.05
N LYS A 106 69.00 -17.91 17.98
CA LYS A 106 69.74 -19.00 18.64
C LYS A 106 68.85 -20.24 18.81
N ALA A 107 69.41 -21.36 18.37
CA ALA A 107 68.84 -22.68 18.30
C ALA A 107 68.91 -23.44 19.63
N GLU A 108 67.96 -24.36 19.83
CA GLU A 108 68.12 -25.51 20.73
C GLU A 108 67.72 -26.80 19.98
N ALA A 109 68.51 -27.85 20.18
CA ALA A 109 68.57 -29.08 19.40
C ALA A 109 67.58 -30.17 19.90
N PRO A 110 67.35 -31.27 19.13
CA PRO A 110 66.15 -32.11 19.24
C PRO A 110 66.36 -33.52 19.83
N LYS A 111 65.30 -34.13 20.39
CA LYS A 111 64.96 -35.58 20.35
C LYS A 111 63.67 -35.91 21.14
N PRO A 112 63.02 -37.08 20.98
CA PRO A 112 62.74 -37.92 19.79
C PRO A 112 61.23 -38.03 19.50
N ALA A 113 60.91 -38.59 18.32
CA ALA A 113 59.57 -38.95 17.87
C ALA A 113 58.82 -39.91 18.80
N GLU A 114 57.54 -39.62 19.04
CA GLU A 114 56.56 -40.58 19.55
C GLU A 114 55.30 -40.55 18.68
N THR A 115 54.75 -41.74 18.50
CA THR A 115 53.78 -42.20 17.51
C THR A 115 52.40 -41.56 17.65
N ALA A 116 51.69 -41.52 16.52
CA ALA A 116 50.37 -40.94 16.26
C ALA A 116 49.25 -41.16 17.31
N ALA A 117 48.42 -40.13 17.49
CA ALA A 117 47.04 -40.22 17.94
C ALA A 117 46.10 -39.55 16.90
N PRO A 118 44.93 -40.13 16.59
CA PRO A 118 44.07 -39.67 15.50
C PRO A 118 43.32 -38.36 15.85
N ALA A 119 42.96 -37.63 14.80
CA ALA A 119 42.26 -36.35 14.84
C ALA A 119 40.96 -36.38 15.68
N PRO A 120 40.62 -35.30 16.42
CA PRO A 120 39.31 -35.19 17.04
C PRO A 120 38.24 -35.10 15.95
N SER A 121 37.34 -36.09 15.97
CA SER A 121 36.13 -36.17 15.17
C SER A 121 35.34 -34.87 15.27
N LYS A 122 35.11 -34.21 14.12
CA LYS A 122 34.13 -33.13 14.02
C LYS A 122 32.79 -33.65 14.54
N ALA A 123 32.23 -32.95 15.52
CA ALA A 123 30.84 -33.17 15.92
C ALA A 123 29.94 -32.98 14.68
N PRO A 124 28.96 -33.87 14.45
CA PRO A 124 28.05 -33.70 13.33
C PRO A 124 27.31 -32.37 13.45
N GLU A 125 27.40 -31.60 12.38
CA GLU A 125 26.60 -30.40 12.12
C GLU A 125 25.13 -30.72 12.43
N ALA A 126 24.53 -29.95 13.33
CA ALA A 126 23.12 -30.12 13.66
C ALA A 126 22.29 -30.00 12.38
N THR A 127 21.60 -31.09 12.02
CA THR A 127 20.64 -31.13 10.94
C THR A 127 19.70 -29.91 11.03
N PRO A 128 19.56 -29.08 9.98
CA PRO A 128 18.62 -27.98 9.99
C PRO A 128 17.22 -28.52 10.31
N ALA A 129 16.55 -27.89 11.27
CA ALA A 129 15.15 -28.19 11.55
C ALA A 129 14.36 -28.07 10.25
N PRO A 130 13.40 -28.98 9.97
CA PRO A 130 12.62 -28.93 8.74
C PRO A 130 11.93 -27.58 8.59
N GLU A 131 12.20 -26.89 7.49
CA GLU A 131 11.53 -25.64 7.16
C GLU A 131 10.01 -25.86 7.16
N LYS A 132 9.28 -25.06 7.94
CA LYS A 132 7.82 -25.04 7.96
C LYS A 132 7.33 -24.89 6.51
N PRO A 133 6.33 -25.67 6.06
CA PRO A 133 5.88 -25.63 4.66
C PRO A 133 5.59 -24.19 4.24
N GLU A 134 6.14 -23.81 3.09
CA GLU A 134 5.99 -22.48 2.53
C GLU A 134 4.50 -22.18 2.31
N VAL A 135 4.03 -21.06 2.85
CA VAL A 135 2.60 -20.73 2.79
C VAL A 135 2.23 -20.36 1.36
N SER A 136 1.25 -21.08 0.79
CA SER A 136 0.75 -20.86 -0.56
C SER A 136 -0.49 -19.96 -0.57
N ALA A 137 -0.57 -19.07 -1.56
CA ALA A 137 -1.77 -18.27 -1.85
C ALA A 137 -2.89 -19.07 -2.52
N SER A 138 -2.61 -20.25 -3.09
CA SER A 138 -3.57 -20.98 -3.93
C SER A 138 -4.88 -21.29 -3.18
N GLY A 139 -5.99 -20.77 -3.69
CA GLY A 139 -7.32 -20.99 -3.15
C GLY A 139 -7.67 -20.18 -1.90
N LYS A 140 -6.71 -19.43 -1.34
CA LYS A 140 -6.91 -18.51 -0.22
C LYS A 140 -7.72 -17.29 -0.65
N LYS A 141 -8.63 -16.85 0.20
CA LYS A 141 -9.56 -15.77 -0.11
C LYS A 141 -9.07 -14.45 0.46
N VAL A 142 -8.95 -13.43 -0.39
CA VAL A 142 -8.61 -12.07 0.01
C VAL A 142 -9.85 -11.20 -0.11
N LEU A 143 -10.19 -10.49 0.96
CA LEU A 143 -11.09 -9.36 0.88
C LEU A 143 -10.25 -8.11 0.66
N MET A 144 -10.41 -7.47 -0.48
CA MET A 144 -9.74 -6.23 -0.82
C MET A 144 -10.71 -5.07 -0.63
N VAL A 145 -10.41 -4.21 0.34
CA VAL A 145 -11.22 -3.05 0.69
C VAL A 145 -10.55 -1.79 0.15
N GLY A 146 -11.30 -1.01 -0.59
CA GLY A 146 -10.82 0.22 -1.23
C GLY A 146 -11.96 1.04 -1.79
N ARG A 147 -11.66 2.09 -2.57
CA ARG A 147 -12.72 2.87 -3.22
C ARG A 147 -13.40 2.05 -4.30
N GLU A 148 -14.70 2.25 -4.44
CA GLU A 148 -15.45 1.65 -5.54
C GLU A 148 -14.85 2.04 -6.90
N ASN A 149 -14.62 1.04 -7.76
CA ASN A 149 -14.10 1.20 -9.12
C ASN A 149 -12.73 1.90 -9.23
N ALA A 150 -11.88 1.86 -8.19
CA ALA A 150 -10.51 2.37 -8.28
C ALA A 150 -9.64 1.47 -9.17
N GLN A 151 -8.97 2.07 -10.17
CA GLN A 151 -8.12 1.31 -11.09
C GLN A 151 -6.86 0.78 -10.40
N GLU A 152 -6.31 1.56 -9.47
CA GLU A 152 -5.20 1.19 -8.61
C GLU A 152 -5.47 -0.12 -7.86
N ASP A 153 -6.68 -0.24 -7.34
CA ASP A 153 -7.12 -1.43 -6.60
C ASP A 153 -7.19 -2.64 -7.52
N GLN A 154 -7.65 -2.45 -8.75
CA GLN A 154 -7.72 -3.53 -9.74
C GLN A 154 -6.33 -4.07 -10.09
N LEU A 155 -5.31 -3.22 -10.21
CA LEU A 155 -3.92 -3.64 -10.47
C LEU A 155 -3.36 -4.54 -9.36
N VAL A 156 -3.61 -4.18 -8.09
CA VAL A 156 -3.21 -5.01 -6.96
C VAL A 156 -4.03 -6.30 -6.90
N ALA A 157 -5.35 -6.21 -7.12
CA ALA A 157 -6.22 -7.38 -7.12
C ALA A 157 -5.77 -8.41 -8.19
N ASP A 158 -5.41 -7.96 -9.38
CA ASP A 158 -4.93 -8.84 -10.44
C ASP A 158 -3.55 -9.41 -10.14
N ARG A 159 -2.66 -8.66 -9.48
CA ARG A 159 -1.40 -9.19 -8.96
C ARG A 159 -1.63 -10.30 -7.95
N LEU A 160 -2.50 -10.09 -6.97
CA LEU A 160 -2.82 -11.09 -5.95
C LEU A 160 -3.51 -12.32 -6.55
N LYS A 161 -4.38 -12.16 -7.55
CA LYS A 161 -4.95 -13.30 -8.31
C LYS A 161 -3.87 -14.08 -9.06
N ALA A 162 -2.92 -13.40 -9.69
CA ALA A 162 -1.80 -14.03 -10.37
C ALA A 162 -0.91 -14.83 -9.41
N LEU A 163 -0.85 -14.40 -8.14
CA LEU A 163 -0.17 -15.13 -7.06
C LEU A 163 -0.96 -16.37 -6.58
N GLY A 164 -2.25 -16.49 -6.91
CA GLY A 164 -3.10 -17.65 -6.63
C GLY A 164 -4.29 -17.38 -5.69
N PHE A 165 -4.43 -16.15 -5.20
CA PHE A 165 -5.54 -15.77 -4.32
C PHE A 165 -6.87 -15.68 -5.08
N LYS A 166 -7.96 -15.95 -4.37
CA LYS A 166 -9.33 -15.58 -4.77
C LYS A 166 -9.65 -14.21 -4.19
N VAL A 167 -9.57 -13.16 -5.01
CA VAL A 167 -9.76 -11.78 -4.55
C VAL A 167 -11.20 -11.31 -4.78
N THR A 168 -11.83 -10.82 -3.73
CA THR A 168 -13.11 -10.09 -3.79
C THR A 168 -12.85 -8.62 -3.46
N ASN A 169 -13.27 -7.72 -4.35
CA ASN A 169 -13.21 -6.28 -4.09
C ASN A 169 -14.47 -5.82 -3.36
N MET A 170 -14.30 -4.94 -2.39
CA MET A 170 -15.38 -4.34 -1.60
C MET A 170 -15.17 -2.83 -1.50
N ALA A 171 -16.24 -2.08 -1.73
CA ALA A 171 -16.23 -0.65 -1.51
C ALA A 171 -16.07 -0.35 -0.01
N ASP A 172 -15.19 0.57 0.34
CA ASP A 172 -14.86 0.96 1.70
C ASP A 172 -16.09 1.36 2.54
N ARG A 173 -17.06 2.04 1.93
CA ARG A 173 -18.34 2.42 2.56
C ARG A 173 -19.22 1.26 3.02
N ASP A 174 -19.02 0.07 2.46
CA ASP A 174 -19.82 -1.12 2.76
C ASP A 174 -19.11 -2.05 3.76
N PHE A 175 -17.87 -1.71 4.15
CA PHE A 175 -17.07 -2.57 5.02
C PHE A 175 -17.64 -2.62 6.45
N THR A 176 -17.81 -3.84 6.95
CA THR A 176 -18.04 -4.12 8.37
C THR A 176 -17.17 -5.30 8.81
N VAL A 177 -16.98 -5.48 10.12
CA VAL A 177 -16.27 -6.67 10.66
C VAL A 177 -16.93 -7.97 10.20
N GLY A 178 -18.25 -7.98 10.04
CA GLY A 178 -19.01 -9.15 9.60
C GLY A 178 -18.60 -9.66 8.22
N GLU A 179 -18.16 -8.75 7.33
CA GLU A 179 -17.75 -9.07 5.96
C GLU A 179 -16.41 -9.80 5.90
N THR A 180 -15.63 -9.81 6.98
CA THR A 180 -14.38 -10.58 7.06
C THR A 180 -14.60 -12.09 7.14
N LYS A 181 -15.84 -12.54 7.42
CA LYS A 181 -16.16 -13.96 7.59
C LYS A 181 -15.88 -14.75 6.31
N GLY A 182 -15.11 -15.83 6.45
CA GLY A 182 -14.81 -16.73 5.35
C GLY A 182 -13.69 -16.25 4.42
N TYR A 183 -13.01 -15.15 4.76
CA TYR A 183 -11.76 -14.71 4.13
C TYR A 183 -10.54 -15.12 4.96
N ASP A 184 -9.40 -15.31 4.29
CA ASP A 184 -8.13 -15.68 4.93
C ASP A 184 -7.21 -14.47 5.14
N LEU A 185 -7.37 -13.43 4.33
CA LEU A 185 -6.56 -12.21 4.36
C LEU A 185 -7.42 -10.99 4.03
N LEU A 186 -7.18 -9.90 4.73
CA LEU A 186 -7.74 -8.58 4.45
C LEU A 186 -6.65 -7.68 3.86
N TYR A 187 -7.00 -6.91 2.83
CA TYR A 187 -6.12 -5.91 2.24
C TYR A 187 -6.83 -4.57 2.22
N PHE A 188 -6.36 -3.60 3.01
CA PHE A 188 -6.83 -2.22 2.93
C PHE A 188 -5.96 -1.42 1.99
N SER A 189 -6.55 -1.07 0.86
CA SER A 189 -5.89 -0.25 -0.15
C SER A 189 -5.62 1.16 0.36
N GLN A 190 -4.62 1.79 -0.22
CA GLN A 190 -4.34 3.22 -0.05
C GLN A 190 -5.53 4.11 -0.48
N THR A 191 -6.39 3.62 -1.38
CA THR A 191 -7.60 4.32 -1.84
C THR A 191 -8.68 4.43 -0.77
N THR A 192 -8.72 3.49 0.20
CA THR A 192 -9.71 3.41 1.28
C THR A 192 -9.93 4.77 1.96
N ASN A 193 -11.16 5.20 2.16
CA ASN A 193 -11.48 6.40 2.91
C ASN A 193 -11.07 6.24 4.39
N SER A 194 -10.21 7.14 4.89
CA SER A 194 -9.70 7.07 6.27
C SER A 194 -10.79 7.17 7.32
N LYS A 195 -11.94 7.78 7.01
CA LYS A 195 -13.08 7.88 7.94
C LYS A 195 -13.57 6.50 8.39
N ILE A 196 -13.62 5.52 7.48
CA ILE A 196 -14.04 4.15 7.80
C ILE A 196 -13.08 3.49 8.79
N LEU A 197 -11.78 3.78 8.67
CA LEU A 197 -10.76 3.22 9.57
C LEU A 197 -10.80 3.87 10.97
N LYS A 198 -11.19 5.16 11.04
CA LYS A 198 -11.23 5.95 12.28
C LYS A 198 -12.31 5.47 13.25
N GLU A 199 -13.39 4.92 12.73
CA GLU A 199 -14.58 4.53 13.50
C GLU A 199 -14.38 3.29 14.38
N GLY A 200 -13.14 2.76 14.47
CA GLY A 200 -12.77 1.72 15.43
C GLY A 200 -13.10 0.30 14.98
N VAL A 201 -13.80 0.12 13.86
CA VAL A 201 -14.12 -1.17 13.23
C VAL A 201 -12.88 -2.07 13.09
N MET A 202 -11.71 -1.46 12.90
CA MET A 202 -10.43 -2.17 12.78
C MET A 202 -9.99 -2.92 14.03
N LYS A 203 -10.39 -2.45 15.22
CA LYS A 203 -10.00 -3.09 16.49
C LYS A 203 -10.62 -4.47 16.66
N GLU A 204 -11.70 -4.75 15.93
CA GLU A 204 -12.43 -6.01 15.99
C GLU A 204 -12.06 -7.00 14.87
N VAL A 205 -11.29 -6.56 13.88
CA VAL A 205 -10.77 -7.45 12.84
C VAL A 205 -9.79 -8.44 13.46
N ALA A 206 -10.06 -9.73 13.29
CA ALA A 206 -9.31 -10.84 13.87
C ALA A 206 -8.76 -11.81 12.82
N ILE A 207 -8.58 -11.35 11.57
CA ILE A 207 -7.91 -12.09 10.50
C ILE A 207 -6.66 -11.34 10.04
N PRO A 208 -5.67 -12.04 9.44
CA PRO A 208 -4.50 -11.41 8.87
C PRO A 208 -4.83 -10.19 8.00
N THR A 209 -4.09 -9.08 8.18
CA THR A 209 -4.41 -7.82 7.50
C THR A 209 -3.17 -7.11 6.97
N VAL A 210 -3.19 -6.73 5.68
CA VAL A 210 -2.22 -5.80 5.08
C VAL A 210 -2.87 -4.44 4.96
N TYR A 211 -2.26 -3.44 5.57
CA TYR A 211 -2.58 -2.02 5.34
C TYR A 211 -1.60 -1.40 4.38
N VAL A 212 -2.12 -0.74 3.37
CA VAL A 212 -1.33 0.15 2.49
C VAL A 212 -1.67 1.63 2.78
N LYS A 213 -2.50 1.84 3.79
CA LYS A 213 -2.90 3.15 4.30
C LYS A 213 -2.44 3.34 5.74
N ASN A 214 -1.59 4.34 5.97
CA ASN A 214 -1.00 4.60 7.28
C ASN A 214 -2.03 4.85 8.41
N HIS A 215 -3.18 5.44 8.07
CA HIS A 215 -4.27 5.68 9.01
C HIS A 215 -4.73 4.41 9.75
N GLY A 216 -4.74 3.26 9.07
CA GLY A 216 -5.12 1.99 9.70
C GLY A 216 -4.15 1.58 10.80
N MET A 217 -2.85 1.77 10.57
CA MET A 217 -1.81 1.50 11.55
C MET A 217 -1.89 2.49 12.73
N TYR A 218 -2.13 3.77 12.45
CA TYR A 218 -2.29 4.81 13.46
C TYR A 218 -3.49 4.57 14.40
N TYR A 219 -4.68 4.27 13.86
CA TYR A 219 -5.88 4.09 14.69
C TYR A 219 -5.84 2.83 15.56
N LEU A 220 -5.01 1.85 15.20
CA LEU A 220 -4.69 0.70 16.04
C LEU A 220 -3.59 0.99 17.07
N GLY A 221 -2.90 2.13 16.98
CA GLY A 221 -1.73 2.47 17.81
C GLY A 221 -0.45 1.73 17.41
N LEU A 222 -0.45 1.12 16.22
CA LEU A 222 0.71 0.41 15.64
C LEU A 222 1.65 1.36 14.90
N SER A 223 1.27 2.63 14.76
CA SER A 223 2.16 3.70 14.35
C SER A 223 1.82 5.00 15.09
N SER A 224 2.83 5.81 15.42
CA SER A 224 2.65 7.10 16.09
C SER A 224 2.35 8.27 15.14
N ILE A 225 2.41 8.06 13.82
CA ILE A 225 2.11 9.07 12.81
C ILE A 225 0.80 8.72 12.09
N GLU A 226 -0.08 9.71 11.88
CA GLU A 226 -1.38 9.55 11.19
C GLU A 226 -1.28 10.01 9.72
N GLU A 227 -1.02 11.31 9.54
CA GLU A 227 -0.99 12.01 8.25
C GLU A 227 0.42 12.50 7.91
N ASN A 228 0.60 13.00 6.68
CA ASN A 228 1.87 13.51 6.16
C ASN A 228 3.03 12.49 6.24
N ALA A 229 2.69 11.21 6.31
CA ALA A 229 3.64 10.10 6.43
C ALA A 229 4.14 9.66 5.05
N ASN A 230 4.69 10.60 4.28
CA ASN A 230 5.27 10.34 2.97
C ASN A 230 6.71 10.85 2.88
N VAL A 231 7.55 10.11 2.18
CA VAL A 231 8.85 10.59 1.70
C VAL A 231 8.77 10.68 0.18
N PHE A 232 8.94 11.89 -0.36
CA PHE A 232 8.90 12.15 -1.80
C PHE A 232 10.31 12.23 -2.40
N ASN A 233 10.39 12.26 -3.73
CA ASN A 233 11.65 12.26 -4.48
C ASN A 233 12.54 11.05 -4.16
N VAL A 234 11.90 9.90 -3.94
CA VAL A 234 12.56 8.62 -3.70
C VAL A 234 12.09 7.61 -4.74
N LYS A 235 13.03 6.75 -5.19
CA LYS A 235 12.74 5.58 -6.04
C LYS A 235 13.04 4.26 -5.33
N SER A 236 13.67 4.31 -4.17
CA SER A 236 14.21 3.17 -3.46
C SER A 236 13.79 3.15 -2.00
N ILE A 237 14.01 2.00 -1.36
CA ILE A 237 13.92 1.78 0.08
C ILE A 237 15.19 1.04 0.55
N ASP A 238 15.49 1.12 1.84
CA ASP A 238 16.58 0.37 2.45
C ASP A 238 16.03 -0.88 3.12
N ILE A 239 16.45 -2.06 2.67
CA ILE A 239 16.12 -3.34 3.30
C ILE A 239 17.04 -3.52 4.52
N VAL A 240 16.44 -3.48 5.72
CA VAL A 240 17.16 -3.56 7.00
C VAL A 240 17.17 -4.98 7.59
N ASP A 241 16.24 -5.84 7.16
CA ASP A 241 16.23 -7.27 7.47
C ASP A 241 16.19 -8.12 6.19
N GLY A 242 17.34 -8.19 5.49
CA GLY A 242 17.47 -8.92 4.22
C GLY A 242 17.39 -10.44 4.35
N LYS A 243 17.50 -10.99 5.57
CA LYS A 243 17.36 -12.44 5.82
C LYS A 243 15.90 -12.86 5.98
N HIS A 244 15.00 -11.89 6.21
CA HIS A 244 13.59 -12.16 6.37
C HIS A 244 12.93 -12.64 5.08
N LYS A 245 11.96 -13.57 5.16
CA LYS A 245 11.27 -14.11 3.98
C LYS A 245 10.58 -13.02 3.14
N VAL A 246 10.08 -11.97 3.78
CA VAL A 246 9.49 -10.79 3.08
C VAL A 246 10.50 -10.14 2.13
N ALA A 247 11.77 -10.03 2.52
CA ALA A 247 12.81 -9.44 1.67
C ALA A 247 13.07 -10.28 0.41
N GLY A 248 12.75 -11.59 0.40
CA GLY A 248 12.87 -12.43 -0.79
C GLY A 248 14.26 -12.46 -1.41
N GLY A 249 15.30 -12.39 -0.56
CA GLY A 249 16.71 -12.33 -0.97
C GLY A 249 17.21 -10.94 -1.38
N LEU A 250 16.37 -9.91 -1.31
CA LEU A 250 16.78 -8.51 -1.51
C LEU A 250 17.49 -7.98 -0.25
N SER A 251 18.46 -7.09 -0.43
CA SER A 251 19.22 -6.49 0.67
C SER A 251 19.81 -5.14 0.27
N GLY A 252 20.09 -4.27 1.25
CA GLY A 252 20.64 -2.93 0.99
C GLY A 252 19.59 -2.00 0.37
N THR A 253 20.05 -0.99 -0.38
CA THR A 253 19.16 -0.06 -1.08
C THR A 253 18.61 -0.69 -2.35
N VAL A 254 17.28 -0.75 -2.47
CA VAL A 254 16.58 -1.42 -3.56
C VAL A 254 15.64 -0.46 -4.27
N ASP A 255 15.78 -0.33 -5.58
CA ASP A 255 14.85 0.44 -6.42
C ASP A 255 13.49 -0.28 -6.48
N ILE A 256 12.45 0.39 -5.98
CA ILE A 256 11.05 -0.08 -5.95
C ILE A 256 10.16 0.66 -6.96
N TYR A 257 10.67 1.77 -7.52
CA TYR A 257 10.05 2.52 -8.62
C TYR A 257 11.01 2.64 -9.80
N LYS A 258 10.48 2.68 -11.03
CA LYS A 258 11.24 2.84 -12.27
C LYS A 258 11.79 4.26 -12.39
N GLU A 259 10.94 5.25 -12.11
CA GLU A 259 11.27 6.68 -12.16
C GLU A 259 10.93 7.37 -10.82
N THR A 260 11.51 8.56 -10.58
CA THR A 260 11.14 9.42 -9.44
C THR A 260 11.15 10.91 -9.79
N ASN A 261 10.36 11.68 -9.04
CA ASN A 261 10.29 13.14 -9.08
C ASN A 261 9.65 13.65 -7.77
N SER A 262 9.38 14.95 -7.68
CA SER A 262 8.82 15.59 -6.49
C SER A 262 7.43 15.09 -6.05
N LYS A 263 6.72 14.32 -6.87
CA LYS A 263 5.41 13.72 -6.57
C LYS A 263 5.46 12.21 -6.33
N ILE A 264 6.59 11.57 -6.66
CA ILE A 264 6.78 10.13 -6.48
C ILE A 264 7.39 9.90 -5.12
N GLY A 265 6.81 8.99 -4.36
CA GLY A 265 7.22 8.75 -2.98
C GLY A 265 6.62 7.51 -2.38
N ILE A 266 7.09 7.21 -1.18
CA ILE A 266 6.64 6.08 -0.39
C ILE A 266 5.87 6.60 0.82
N GLY A 267 4.82 5.87 1.21
CA GLY A 267 4.25 5.99 2.54
C GLY A 267 5.17 5.34 3.57
N TYR A 268 5.16 5.84 4.80
CA TYR A 268 5.86 5.22 5.92
C TYR A 268 4.99 5.21 7.18
N GLY A 269 5.40 4.41 8.15
CA GLY A 269 4.93 4.51 9.53
C GLY A 269 6.10 4.71 10.49
N LEU A 270 5.78 5.16 11.70
CA LEU A 270 6.66 5.16 12.87
C LEU A 270 6.17 4.09 13.85
N PRO A 271 6.57 2.81 13.68
CA PRO A 271 6.05 1.73 14.50
C PRO A 271 6.65 1.71 15.91
N GLY A 272 5.87 1.23 16.87
CA GLY A 272 6.31 0.93 18.23
C GLY A 272 7.25 -0.28 18.32
N LYS A 273 7.84 -0.50 19.50
CA LYS A 273 8.96 -1.43 19.75
C LYS A 273 8.73 -2.91 19.39
N GLU A 274 7.48 -3.36 19.36
CA GLU A 274 7.15 -4.76 19.06
C GLU A 274 7.02 -5.05 17.57
N ALA A 275 7.11 -4.02 16.73
CA ALA A 275 7.15 -4.21 15.29
C ALA A 275 8.42 -4.93 14.83
N LYS A 276 8.25 -5.66 13.74
CA LYS A 276 9.34 -6.22 12.95
C LYS A 276 9.46 -5.39 11.69
N VAL A 277 10.51 -4.59 11.61
CA VAL A 277 10.78 -3.69 10.47
C VAL A 277 11.64 -4.42 9.45
N ILE A 278 11.15 -4.49 8.21
CA ILE A 278 11.83 -5.16 7.10
C ILE A 278 12.57 -4.15 6.22
N ALA A 279 11.94 -3.00 5.98
CA ALA A 279 12.50 -1.95 5.14
C ALA A 279 12.12 -0.56 5.63
N THR A 280 12.97 0.42 5.36
CA THR A 280 12.81 1.82 5.76
C THR A 280 12.96 2.76 4.56
N ALA A 281 12.60 4.03 4.76
CA ALA A 281 12.97 5.08 3.82
C ALA A 281 14.51 5.17 3.69
N PRO A 282 15.02 5.57 2.51
CA PRO A 282 16.46 5.70 2.30
C PRO A 282 17.12 6.63 3.33
N GLY A 283 18.11 6.12 4.05
CA GLY A 283 18.89 6.90 5.02
C GLY A 283 18.16 7.27 6.33
N ASP A 284 16.91 6.86 6.52
CA ASP A 284 16.12 7.17 7.70
C ASP A 284 15.50 5.88 8.27
N LYS A 285 16.11 5.34 9.32
CA LYS A 285 15.74 4.05 9.91
C LYS A 285 14.44 4.08 10.71
N ASP A 286 13.98 5.27 11.09
CA ASP A 286 12.77 5.42 11.90
C ASP A 286 11.51 5.42 11.02
N LYS A 287 11.65 5.80 9.75
CA LYS A 287 10.57 5.78 8.75
C LYS A 287 10.42 4.39 8.13
N ALA A 288 9.68 3.50 8.78
CA ALA A 288 9.45 2.15 8.30
C ALA A 288 8.51 2.12 7.08
N ALA A 289 9.01 1.60 5.96
CA ALA A 289 8.28 1.44 4.69
C ALA A 289 7.58 0.08 4.61
N ILE A 290 8.17 -0.96 5.22
CA ILE A 290 7.59 -2.30 5.31
C ILE A 290 7.85 -2.82 6.72
N TYR A 291 6.77 -3.12 7.45
CA TYR A 291 6.85 -3.67 8.80
C TYR A 291 5.60 -4.48 9.13
N TYR A 292 5.68 -5.28 10.18
CA TYR A 292 4.53 -6.03 10.68
C TYR A 292 4.57 -6.22 12.19
N TYR A 293 3.41 -6.56 12.73
CA TYR A 293 3.20 -7.03 14.09
C TYR A 293 2.65 -8.45 14.06
N ASP A 294 3.14 -9.30 14.95
CA ASP A 294 2.59 -10.63 15.14
C ASP A 294 1.31 -10.56 15.99
N LYS A 295 0.50 -11.62 15.92
CA LYS A 295 -0.64 -11.81 16.81
C LYS A 295 -0.18 -11.80 18.27
N GLY A 296 -0.89 -11.08 19.13
CA GLY A 296 -0.56 -10.89 20.54
C GLY A 296 0.47 -9.79 20.81
N SER A 297 1.06 -9.18 19.78
CA SER A 297 1.90 -8.00 19.97
C SER A 297 1.09 -6.83 20.50
N LYS A 298 1.73 -5.99 21.31
CA LYS A 298 1.11 -4.83 21.96
C LYS A 298 1.51 -3.53 21.26
N ALA A 299 0.50 -2.76 20.92
CA ALA A 299 0.60 -1.37 20.50
C ALA A 299 0.89 -0.46 21.70
N ASP A 300 1.41 0.74 21.44
CA ASP A 300 1.76 1.72 22.49
C ASP A 300 0.52 2.24 23.25
N ASN A 301 -0.65 2.18 22.63
CA ASN A 301 -1.94 2.55 23.24
C ASN A 301 -2.62 1.38 24.01
N GLY A 302 -1.95 0.24 24.15
CA GLY A 302 -2.47 -0.95 24.83
C GLY A 302 -3.33 -1.87 23.97
N TYR A 303 -3.56 -1.56 22.68
CA TYR A 303 -4.21 -2.50 21.76
C TYR A 303 -3.35 -3.75 21.57
N GLU A 304 -3.98 -4.92 21.61
CA GLU A 304 -3.35 -6.20 21.31
C GLU A 304 -3.75 -6.64 19.89
N VAL A 305 -2.75 -6.95 19.08
CA VAL A 305 -2.91 -7.33 17.67
C VAL A 305 -3.62 -8.69 17.58
N LYS A 306 -4.86 -8.71 17.07
CA LYS A 306 -5.71 -9.91 17.06
C LYS A 306 -5.28 -10.97 16.05
N ALA A 307 -4.61 -10.55 14.98
CA ALA A 307 -4.00 -11.39 13.97
C ALA A 307 -2.86 -10.61 13.29
N ARG A 308 -1.91 -11.30 12.65
CA ARG A 308 -0.74 -10.65 12.04
C ARG A 308 -1.17 -9.48 11.15
N THR A 309 -0.61 -8.32 11.44
CA THR A 309 -0.96 -7.04 10.79
C THR A 309 0.29 -6.43 10.19
N SER A 310 0.23 -6.06 8.91
CA SER A 310 1.39 -5.57 8.17
C SER A 310 1.11 -4.23 7.51
N PHE A 311 2.15 -3.44 7.30
CA PHE A 311 2.12 -2.20 6.53
C PHE A 311 2.98 -2.30 5.27
N PHE A 312 2.50 -1.72 4.17
CA PHE A 312 3.22 -1.59 2.92
C PHE A 312 3.18 -0.16 2.38
N PHE A 313 4.27 0.29 1.79
CA PHE A 313 4.52 1.70 1.49
C PHE A 313 3.78 2.30 0.28
N LEU A 314 3.11 1.49 -0.54
CA LEU A 314 2.71 1.90 -1.89
C LEU A 314 1.70 3.06 -1.87
N ASN A 315 1.94 4.07 -2.73
CA ASN A 315 1.03 5.21 -2.89
C ASN A 315 0.14 5.09 -4.14
N ASN A 316 -1.01 5.76 -4.11
CA ASN A 316 -1.93 5.84 -5.25
C ASN A 316 -1.21 6.38 -6.49
N GLY A 317 -1.56 5.84 -7.67
CA GLY A 317 -0.97 6.23 -8.94
C GLY A 317 0.45 5.71 -9.21
N LEU A 318 1.09 4.98 -8.28
CA LEU A 318 2.46 4.49 -8.48
C LEU A 318 2.56 3.04 -8.98
N HIS A 319 1.43 2.34 -9.09
CA HIS A 319 1.36 0.91 -9.46
C HIS A 319 2.09 0.58 -10.76
N GLU A 320 1.89 1.36 -11.83
CA GLU A 320 2.58 1.14 -13.11
C GLU A 320 4.07 1.51 -13.06
N ASN A 321 4.44 2.41 -12.14
CA ASN A 321 5.82 2.81 -11.89
C ASN A 321 6.56 1.82 -10.98
N THR A 322 5.86 0.93 -10.28
CA THR A 322 6.46 -0.08 -9.39
C THR A 322 7.30 -1.09 -10.19
N THR A 323 8.50 -1.39 -9.69
CA THR A 323 9.42 -2.38 -10.27
C THR A 323 9.04 -3.81 -9.88
N ASP A 324 9.63 -4.80 -10.53
CA ASP A 324 9.45 -6.21 -10.14
C ASP A 324 9.90 -6.46 -8.69
N ASN A 325 10.93 -5.76 -8.21
CA ASN A 325 11.35 -5.84 -6.81
C ASN A 325 10.28 -5.28 -5.86
N GLY A 326 9.68 -4.14 -6.20
CA GLY A 326 8.57 -3.56 -5.44
C GLY A 326 7.37 -4.51 -5.36
N TRP A 327 7.00 -5.12 -6.49
CA TRP A 327 5.92 -6.11 -6.52
C TRP A 327 6.26 -7.41 -5.76
N LYS A 328 7.49 -7.91 -5.89
CA LYS A 328 7.97 -9.08 -5.14
C LYS A 328 7.87 -8.88 -3.63
N LEU A 329 8.18 -7.68 -3.14
CA LEU A 329 8.06 -7.33 -1.72
C LEU A 329 6.59 -7.36 -1.26
N LEU A 330 5.65 -6.87 -2.08
CA LEU A 330 4.22 -6.96 -1.77
C LEU A 330 3.75 -8.41 -1.72
N ASP A 331 4.11 -9.21 -2.73
CA ASP A 331 3.72 -10.62 -2.81
C ASP A 331 4.19 -11.39 -1.58
N ASN A 332 5.47 -11.24 -1.23
CA ASN A 332 6.05 -11.89 -0.06
C ASN A 332 5.46 -11.38 1.25
N LEU A 333 5.15 -10.07 1.34
CA LEU A 333 4.47 -9.52 2.51
C LEU A 333 3.08 -10.12 2.66
N ALA A 334 2.28 -10.19 1.61
CA ALA A 334 0.94 -10.77 1.66
C ALA A 334 0.97 -12.25 2.09
N LEU A 335 1.90 -13.04 1.54
CA LEU A 335 2.11 -14.44 1.94
C LEU A 335 2.62 -14.57 3.38
N TRP A 336 3.44 -13.64 3.85
CA TRP A 336 3.91 -13.60 5.23
C TRP A 336 2.79 -13.20 6.20
N THR A 337 1.99 -12.20 5.86
CA THR A 337 0.86 -11.74 6.67
C THR A 337 -0.15 -12.85 6.85
N LEU A 338 -0.47 -13.57 5.76
CA LEU A 338 -1.38 -14.72 5.75
C LEU A 338 -1.03 -15.81 6.78
N GLN A 339 0.24 -15.94 7.17
CA GLN A 339 0.64 -16.97 8.13
C GLN A 339 0.24 -16.58 9.56
N ASN A 340 -0.33 -17.55 10.30
CA ASN A 340 -0.70 -17.43 11.72
C ASN A 340 -1.77 -16.35 12.02
N GLY A 341 -2.92 -16.43 11.33
CA GLY A 341 -4.17 -15.79 11.77
C GLY A 341 -4.66 -16.27 13.14
#